data_AF-A0A8I6RQH7-F1
#
_entry.id   AF-A0A8I6RQH7-F1
#
_cell.length_a   1.000
_cell.length_b   1.000
_cell.length_c   1.000
_cell.angle_alpha   90.00
_cell.angle_beta   90.00
_cell.angle_gamma   90.00
#
_symmetry.space_group_name_H-M   'P 1'
#
loop_
_entity.id
_entity.type
_entity.pdbx_description
1 polymer ?
#
loop_
_entity_poly.entity_id
_entity_poly.type
_entity_poly.pdbx_seq_one_letter_code
_entity_poly.pdbx_strand_id
1 'polypeptide(L)'
;MDMKAVVKTSLIFLILAYISWITAAQEGSSFLSSRLSQRDSQFRTSSSGVKIKRRKIKRPTQFKTGPSSDFKTSTKDSRFLSLFTVVQFGNDGCQASTGDNGTCMTSAECSARGGVANGPCAKTFGVCCLFMSTCGQTTSQNCTYFVNPGYPTAYDGTGSCQLTIQKAHPDVCQYRIDFDQFTLAGPEPVNNVCNNDQFIVSGGNPVPGICGMNNGNHMYIDAGTGVNNPVTLTVVTSGPTFARNWKMKICQIPCSSNYRAEEGCLQYYTGVSGQIKSFNFDPTGGLQLSNQDYSACVRIERNFCGIQYTACADNMGNRTHAFTMSGNTMSQNPTTSMIGGLGPTACSGDWVIIPCAMNVGRSPSSPPVCVDRICGGTFNSEVSTTQATVYSTVKPFRLVVHTDNVEAPNDIGNKGFCLNYVQQPCTNKLN
;
A
#
# COMPACT_ATOMS: atom_id res chain seq x y z
N MET A 1 44.59 -41.69 28.00
CA MET A 1 43.52 -40.85 28.57
C MET A 1 42.22 -41.27 27.91
N ASP A 2 41.24 -41.71 28.69
CA ASP A 2 40.04 -42.37 28.17
C ASP A 2 39.03 -41.33 27.64
N MET A 3 38.87 -41.29 26.31
CA MET A 3 38.09 -40.28 25.59
C MET A 3 36.59 -40.34 25.96
N LYS A 4 36.10 -41.48 26.46
CA LYS A 4 34.74 -41.62 26.97
C LYS A 4 34.52 -40.88 28.29
N ALA A 5 35.54 -40.74 29.13
CA ALA A 5 35.46 -40.01 30.39
C ALA A 5 35.39 -38.48 30.17
N VAL A 6 36.05 -37.98 29.12
CA VAL A 6 36.05 -36.56 28.75
C VAL A 6 34.70 -36.13 28.18
N VAL A 7 34.10 -36.93 27.28
CA VAL A 7 32.77 -36.63 26.71
C VAL A 7 31.69 -36.67 27.80
N LYS A 8 31.78 -37.61 28.74
CA LYS A 8 30.80 -37.75 29.83
C LYS A 8 30.88 -36.59 30.82
N THR A 9 32.09 -36.07 31.10
CA THR A 9 32.26 -34.88 31.95
C THR A 9 31.81 -33.60 31.26
N SER A 10 32.10 -33.41 29.96
CA SER A 10 31.60 -32.25 29.21
C SER A 10 30.08 -32.20 29.08
N LEU A 11 29.41 -33.35 28.93
CA LEU A 11 27.95 -33.42 28.85
C LEU A 11 27.28 -33.07 30.19
N ILE A 12 27.88 -33.47 31.31
CA ILE A 12 27.40 -33.13 32.66
C ILE A 12 27.53 -31.63 32.92
N PHE A 13 28.62 -30.99 32.49
CA PHE A 13 28.79 -29.54 32.62
C PHE A 13 27.77 -28.74 31.78
N LEU A 14 27.44 -29.20 30.57
CA LEU A 14 26.41 -28.57 29.73
C LEU A 14 25.01 -28.69 30.35
N ILE A 15 24.68 -29.85 30.93
CA ILE A 15 23.39 -30.05 31.60
C ILE A 15 23.28 -29.18 32.86
N LEU A 16 24.35 -29.08 33.66
CA LEU A 16 24.36 -28.22 34.85
C LEU A 16 24.28 -26.74 34.49
N ALA A 17 24.94 -26.30 33.42
CA ALA A 17 24.84 -24.93 32.91
C ALA A 17 23.41 -24.61 32.43
N TYR A 18 22.74 -25.56 31.77
CA TYR A 18 21.36 -25.40 31.30
C TYR A 18 20.36 -25.33 32.46
N ILE A 19 20.54 -26.15 33.51
CA ILE A 19 19.70 -26.12 34.72
C ILE A 19 19.87 -24.80 35.47
N SER A 20 21.10 -24.28 35.61
CA SER A 20 21.35 -22.95 36.20
C SER A 20 20.75 -21.80 35.38
N TRP A 21 20.65 -21.95 34.06
CA TRP A 21 20.02 -20.94 33.20
C TRP A 21 18.49 -20.94 33.36
N ILE A 22 17.87 -22.12 33.51
CA ILE A 22 16.43 -22.24 33.76
C ILE A 22 16.05 -21.68 35.14
N THR A 23 16.84 -21.95 36.18
CA THR A 23 16.57 -21.40 37.52
C THR A 23 16.71 -19.88 37.58
N ALA A 24 17.68 -19.30 36.86
CA ALA A 24 17.83 -17.85 36.71
C ALA A 24 16.67 -17.21 35.91
N ALA A 25 16.14 -17.90 34.89
CA ALA A 25 14.98 -17.42 34.13
C ALA A 25 13.69 -17.42 34.97
N GLN A 26 13.58 -18.31 35.96
CA GLN A 26 12.39 -18.42 36.80
C GLN A 26 12.31 -17.32 37.86
N GLU A 27 13.43 -16.82 38.38
CA GLU A 27 13.48 -15.67 39.31
C GLU A 27 13.17 -14.32 38.63
N GLY A 28 13.42 -14.18 37.32
CA GLY A 28 13.06 -12.97 36.57
C GLY A 28 11.55 -12.78 36.35
N SER A 29 10.79 -13.89 36.38
CA SER A 29 9.35 -13.89 36.08
C SER A 29 8.47 -13.54 37.29
N SER A 30 8.95 -13.79 38.52
CA SER A 30 8.25 -13.44 39.77
C SER A 30 8.32 -11.95 40.11
N PHE A 31 9.34 -11.23 39.61
CA PHE A 31 9.52 -9.79 39.81
C PHE A 31 8.67 -8.91 38.86
N LEU A 32 8.28 -9.45 37.70
CA LEU A 32 7.42 -8.76 36.72
C LEU A 32 5.93 -8.88 37.04
N SER A 33 5.51 -9.99 37.67
CA SER A 33 4.11 -10.21 38.10
C SER A 33 3.68 -9.28 39.26
N SER A 34 4.60 -8.93 40.17
CA SER A 34 4.30 -8.05 41.31
C SER A 34 4.14 -6.56 40.95
N ARG A 35 4.72 -6.10 39.83
CA ARG A 35 4.55 -4.71 39.33
C ARG A 35 3.28 -4.47 38.52
N LEU A 36 2.67 -5.52 37.95
CA LEU A 36 1.42 -5.38 37.16
C LEU A 36 0.16 -5.37 38.04
N SER A 37 0.21 -5.93 39.26
CA SER A 37 -0.94 -5.95 40.19
C SER A 37 -1.15 -4.63 40.97
N GLN A 38 -0.14 -3.75 41.07
CA GLN A 38 -0.26 -2.47 41.79
C GLN A 38 -0.79 -1.29 40.94
N ARG A 39 -0.96 -1.44 39.62
CA ARG A 39 -1.49 -0.37 38.75
C ARG A 39 -3.02 -0.38 38.59
N ASP A 40 -3.69 -1.48 38.92
CA ASP A 40 -5.16 -1.60 38.76
C ASP A 40 -5.98 -1.18 39.99
N SER A 41 -5.33 -0.85 41.13
CA SER A 41 -6.03 -0.47 42.36
C SER A 41 -6.16 1.06 42.59
N GLN A 42 -5.65 1.90 41.68
CA GLN A 42 -5.71 3.36 41.80
C GLN A 42 -6.77 4.06 40.93
N PHE A 43 -7.59 3.33 40.18
CA PHE A 43 -8.62 3.89 39.29
C PHE A 43 -10.07 3.68 39.74
N ARG A 44 -10.30 3.24 40.99
CA ARG A 44 -11.64 3.04 41.56
C ARG A 44 -11.83 3.76 42.90
N THR A 45 -11.70 5.09 42.93
CA THR A 45 -12.33 5.93 43.98
C THR A 45 -12.27 7.42 43.60
N SER A 46 -13.29 7.92 42.90
CA SER A 46 -13.78 9.30 43.07
C SER A 46 -15.11 9.46 42.31
N SER A 47 -16.20 9.04 42.95
CA SER A 47 -17.55 9.43 42.56
C SER A 47 -18.09 10.39 43.62
N SER A 48 -18.01 11.70 43.35
CA SER A 48 -18.69 12.74 44.11
C SER A 48 -19.30 13.73 43.14
N GLY A 49 -20.60 13.95 43.28
CA GLY A 49 -21.48 14.37 42.20
C GLY A 49 -21.39 15.84 41.79
N VAL A 50 -21.66 16.08 40.50
CA VAL A 50 -21.97 17.40 39.95
C VAL A 50 -23.37 17.35 39.35
N LYS A 51 -24.32 18.09 39.94
CA LYS A 51 -25.68 18.26 39.43
C LYS A 51 -25.66 19.21 38.23
N ILE A 52 -25.97 18.71 37.04
CA ILE A 52 -26.12 19.53 35.82
C ILE A 52 -27.58 20.05 35.74
N LYS A 53 -27.76 21.37 35.82
CA LYS A 53 -29.02 22.05 35.47
C LYS A 53 -29.18 22.07 33.95
N ARG A 54 -30.26 21.48 33.43
CA ARG A 54 -30.65 21.53 32.02
C ARG A 54 -31.05 22.96 31.62
N ARG A 55 -30.31 23.59 30.71
CA ARG A 55 -30.74 24.78 29.96
C ARG A 55 -31.31 24.35 28.60
N LYS A 56 -32.55 24.73 28.31
CA LYS A 56 -33.22 24.55 27.02
C LYS A 56 -32.61 25.51 25.99
N ILE A 57 -32.09 24.99 24.89
CA ILE A 57 -31.65 25.77 23.72
C ILE A 57 -32.78 25.73 22.68
N LYS A 58 -33.23 26.91 22.23
CA LYS A 58 -34.22 27.09 21.16
C LYS A 58 -33.59 26.78 19.80
N ARG A 59 -34.34 26.07 18.94
CA ARG A 59 -33.97 25.78 17.54
C ARG A 59 -34.05 27.07 16.69
N PRO A 60 -33.08 27.35 15.80
CA PRO A 60 -33.29 28.32 14.73
C PRO A 60 -34.08 27.67 13.59
N THR A 61 -34.96 28.49 13.02
CA THR A 61 -35.91 28.18 11.95
C THR A 61 -35.25 28.05 10.57
N GLN A 62 -35.92 27.25 9.74
CA GLN A 62 -35.70 26.97 8.32
C GLN A 62 -35.32 28.20 7.47
N PHE A 63 -34.28 28.05 6.63
CA PHE A 63 -34.09 28.88 5.44
C PHE A 63 -34.93 28.32 4.30
N LYS A 64 -35.85 29.15 3.79
CA LYS A 64 -36.63 28.91 2.56
C LYS A 64 -35.80 29.29 1.33
N THR A 65 -35.94 28.47 0.29
CA THR A 65 -35.52 28.73 -1.09
C THR A 65 -36.56 29.59 -1.84
N GLY A 66 -36.12 30.51 -2.70
CA GLY A 66 -36.96 31.22 -3.68
C GLY A 66 -36.33 32.53 -4.21
N PRO A 67 -36.61 32.97 -5.46
CA PRO A 67 -35.60 33.56 -6.36
C PRO A 67 -35.71 35.07 -6.64
N SER A 68 -34.74 35.53 -7.45
CA SER A 68 -34.71 36.68 -8.38
C SER A 68 -34.66 38.13 -7.84
N SER A 69 -33.55 38.79 -8.25
CA SER A 69 -33.40 40.18 -8.72
C SER A 69 -34.25 41.28 -8.09
N ASP A 70 -33.57 42.26 -7.47
CA ASP A 70 -33.89 43.66 -7.75
C ASP A 70 -32.68 44.59 -7.53
N PHE A 71 -32.43 45.39 -8.55
CA PHE A 71 -31.37 46.39 -8.66
C PHE A 71 -31.90 47.71 -8.08
N LYS A 72 -31.26 48.25 -7.04
CA LYS A 72 -31.47 49.64 -6.62
C LYS A 72 -30.15 50.40 -6.55
N THR A 73 -30.06 51.41 -7.40
CA THR A 73 -28.96 52.37 -7.53
C THR A 73 -29.31 53.65 -6.78
N SER A 74 -28.37 54.19 -6.01
CA SER A 74 -28.35 55.59 -5.50
C SER A 74 -27.00 55.81 -4.81
N THR A 75 -25.95 56.15 -5.56
CA THR A 75 -25.34 57.49 -5.74
C THR A 75 -24.40 57.96 -4.62
N LYS A 76 -23.11 58.00 -5.02
CA LYS A 76 -22.03 58.96 -4.67
C LYS A 76 -21.55 58.99 -3.21
N ASP A 77 -20.26 59.09 -2.87
CA ASP A 77 -18.98 59.04 -3.59
C ASP A 77 -17.94 59.04 -2.45
N SER A 78 -17.11 58.02 -2.31
CA SER A 78 -15.78 58.19 -1.73
C SER A 78 -14.84 57.19 -2.37
N ARG A 79 -13.88 57.78 -3.09
CA ARG A 79 -12.87 57.09 -3.85
C ARG A 79 -11.91 56.41 -2.88
N PHE A 80 -12.13 55.13 -2.66
CA PHE A 80 -11.05 54.20 -2.42
C PHE A 80 -11.18 53.15 -3.50
N LEU A 81 -10.28 53.21 -4.48
CA LEU A 81 -10.15 52.16 -5.48
C LEU A 81 -9.77 50.88 -4.73
N SER A 82 -10.76 50.05 -4.39
CA SER A 82 -10.56 48.65 -4.07
C SER A 82 -10.17 47.94 -5.37
N LEU A 83 -8.97 48.27 -5.86
CA LEU A 83 -8.38 47.75 -7.11
C LEU A 83 -7.90 46.30 -6.96
N PHE A 84 -8.24 45.64 -5.85
CA PHE A 84 -7.98 44.23 -5.63
C PHE A 84 -9.30 43.53 -5.32
N THR A 85 -10.13 43.33 -6.34
CA THR A 85 -11.06 42.19 -6.31
C THR A 85 -10.23 40.92 -6.29
N VAL A 86 -9.92 40.44 -5.08
CA VAL A 86 -9.29 39.14 -4.89
C VAL A 86 -10.31 38.10 -5.36
N VAL A 87 -10.12 37.59 -6.57
CA VAL A 87 -10.94 36.51 -7.11
C VAL A 87 -10.56 35.25 -6.33
N GLN A 88 -11.40 34.90 -5.36
CA GLN A 88 -11.24 33.70 -4.56
C GLN A 88 -12.12 32.60 -5.16
N PHE A 89 -11.48 31.55 -5.67
CA PHE A 89 -12.14 30.32 -6.13
C PHE A 89 -11.65 29.15 -5.27
N GLY A 90 -12.41 28.05 -5.24
CA GLY A 90 -11.98 26.84 -4.55
C GLY A 90 -10.71 26.27 -5.18
N ASN A 91 -9.77 25.81 -4.35
CA ASN A 91 -8.55 25.13 -4.81
C ASN A 91 -8.87 23.70 -5.24
N ASP A 92 -9.63 23.57 -6.33
CA ASP A 92 -10.06 22.29 -6.90
C ASP A 92 -8.95 21.67 -7.75
N GLY A 93 -9.04 20.35 -7.99
CA GLY A 93 -8.14 19.66 -8.92
C GLY A 93 -8.30 20.17 -10.36
N CYS A 94 -7.19 20.27 -11.09
CA CYS A 94 -7.16 20.67 -12.49
C CYS A 94 -6.21 19.76 -13.28
N GLN A 95 -6.40 19.73 -14.60
CA GLN A 95 -5.47 19.06 -15.52
C GLN A 95 -4.57 20.12 -16.15
N ALA A 96 -3.27 19.95 -16.01
CA ALA A 96 -2.26 20.79 -16.60
C ALA A 96 -2.14 20.55 -18.11
N SER A 97 -1.55 21.50 -18.84
CA SER A 97 -1.31 21.35 -20.29
C SER A 97 -0.40 20.17 -20.64
N THR A 98 0.44 19.71 -19.69
CA THR A 98 1.26 18.50 -19.83
C THR A 98 0.48 17.20 -19.63
N GLY A 99 -0.79 17.28 -19.23
CA GLY A 99 -1.62 16.14 -18.85
C GLY A 99 -1.56 15.79 -17.35
N ASP A 100 -0.67 16.44 -16.60
CA ASP A 100 -0.49 16.21 -15.17
C ASP A 100 -1.65 16.73 -14.33
N ASN A 101 -1.93 16.07 -13.21
CA ASN A 101 -2.95 16.54 -12.28
C ASN A 101 -2.34 17.56 -11.31
N GLY A 102 -2.87 18.78 -11.32
CA GLY A 102 -2.48 19.88 -10.44
C GLY A 102 -3.62 20.39 -9.57
N THR A 103 -3.36 21.50 -8.89
CA THR A 103 -4.35 22.22 -8.08
C THR A 103 -4.58 23.60 -8.68
N CYS A 104 -5.84 23.95 -8.92
CA CYS A 104 -6.20 25.26 -9.44
C CYS A 104 -5.99 26.31 -8.36
N MET A 105 -5.15 27.31 -8.62
CA MET A 105 -4.92 28.42 -7.70
C MET A 105 -4.50 29.69 -8.45
N THR A 106 -4.37 30.81 -7.74
CA THR A 106 -3.86 32.03 -8.38
C THR A 106 -2.39 31.87 -8.77
N SER A 107 -1.94 32.59 -9.81
CA SER A 107 -0.53 32.54 -10.21
C SER A 107 0.41 32.98 -9.09
N ALA A 108 0.01 33.96 -8.28
CA ALA A 108 0.80 34.44 -7.15
C ALA A 108 0.92 33.39 -6.04
N GLU A 109 -0.18 32.70 -5.71
CA GLU A 109 -0.19 31.63 -4.72
C GLU A 109 0.65 30.42 -5.17
N CYS A 110 0.56 30.05 -6.45
CA CYS A 110 1.35 28.96 -7.02
C CYS A 110 2.85 29.22 -6.87
N SER A 111 3.31 30.40 -7.32
CA SER A 111 4.71 30.78 -7.21
C SER A 111 5.17 30.94 -5.76
N ALA A 112 4.33 31.52 -4.88
CA ALA A 112 4.65 31.70 -3.47
C ALA A 112 4.84 30.36 -2.72
N ARG A 113 4.17 29.30 -3.16
CA ARG A 113 4.30 27.94 -2.61
C ARG A 113 5.35 27.09 -3.32
N GLY A 114 6.11 27.67 -4.26
CA GLY A 114 7.15 26.97 -5.02
C GLY A 114 6.62 26.01 -6.10
N GLY A 115 5.37 26.19 -6.52
CA GLY A 115 4.79 25.44 -7.63
C GLY A 115 5.05 26.09 -8.99
N VAL A 116 4.76 25.36 -10.05
CA VAL A 116 4.88 25.81 -11.44
C VAL A 116 3.50 25.88 -12.07
N ALA A 117 3.16 27.04 -12.64
CA ALA A 117 1.93 27.25 -13.37
C ALA A 117 1.96 26.51 -14.73
N ASN A 118 0.98 25.66 -14.98
CA ASN A 118 0.92 24.84 -16.20
C ASN A 118 -0.51 24.78 -16.77
N GLY A 119 -0.89 25.81 -17.52
CA GLY A 119 -2.21 25.93 -18.14
C GLY A 119 -3.23 26.70 -17.28
N PRO A 120 -4.29 27.25 -17.91
CA PRO A 120 -5.32 28.01 -17.20
C PRO A 120 -6.35 27.09 -16.53
N CYS A 121 -6.94 27.54 -15.43
CA CYS A 121 -8.08 26.89 -14.77
C CYS A 121 -9.10 27.92 -14.28
N ALA A 122 -10.21 27.47 -13.69
CA ALA A 122 -11.29 28.31 -13.17
C ALA A 122 -11.72 29.41 -14.17
N LYS A 123 -12.06 29.03 -15.41
CA LYS A 123 -12.40 29.96 -16.51
C LYS A 123 -11.36 31.07 -16.73
N THR A 124 -10.07 30.72 -16.66
CA THR A 124 -8.90 31.61 -16.86
C THR A 124 -8.60 32.58 -15.72
N PHE A 125 -9.31 32.51 -14.59
CA PHE A 125 -8.97 33.28 -13.39
C PHE A 125 -7.83 32.69 -12.57
N GLY A 126 -7.49 31.42 -12.81
CA GLY A 126 -6.42 30.70 -12.12
C GLY A 126 -5.47 29.99 -13.08
N VAL A 127 -4.41 29.43 -12.50
CA VAL A 127 -3.46 28.54 -13.16
C VAL A 127 -3.51 27.16 -12.53
N CYS A 128 -3.29 26.13 -13.34
CA CYS A 128 -3.12 24.79 -12.82
C CYS A 128 -1.71 24.65 -12.25
N CYS A 129 -1.60 24.62 -10.93
CA CYS A 129 -0.32 24.62 -10.24
C CYS A 129 0.18 23.19 -9.99
N LEU A 130 1.42 22.93 -10.38
CA LEU A 130 2.12 21.66 -10.17
C LEU A 130 3.23 21.84 -9.13
N PHE A 131 3.27 20.96 -8.13
CA PHE A 131 4.39 20.90 -7.18
C PHE A 131 5.30 19.76 -7.57
N MET A 132 6.57 20.05 -7.84
CA MET A 132 7.59 19.05 -8.16
C MET A 132 8.73 19.15 -7.15
N SER A 133 9.24 18.00 -6.73
CA SER A 133 10.41 17.92 -5.85
C SER A 133 11.34 16.82 -6.30
N THR A 134 12.62 17.01 -6.05
CA THR A 134 13.69 16.07 -6.37
C THR A 134 14.59 15.82 -5.15
N CYS A 135 15.72 15.16 -5.37
CA CYS A 135 16.61 14.69 -4.31
C CYS A 135 17.05 15.79 -3.34
N GLY A 136 17.09 15.44 -2.05
CA GLY A 136 17.53 16.30 -0.96
C GLY A 136 16.47 17.30 -0.48
N GLN A 137 15.31 17.37 -1.13
CA GLN A 137 14.27 18.33 -0.78
C GLN A 137 13.33 17.81 0.32
N THR A 138 12.58 18.74 0.89
CA THR A 138 11.48 18.47 1.82
C THR A 138 10.22 19.15 1.29
N THR A 139 9.09 18.44 1.30
CA THR A 139 7.79 18.99 0.88
C THR A 139 6.73 18.76 1.94
N SER A 140 5.86 19.75 2.13
CA SER A 140 4.60 19.63 2.86
C SER A 140 3.39 19.88 1.97
N GLN A 141 3.60 20.13 0.67
CA GLN A 141 2.51 20.38 -0.27
C GLN A 141 1.76 19.08 -0.57
N ASN A 142 0.45 19.20 -0.77
CA ASN A 142 -0.37 18.05 -1.13
C ASN A 142 -0.22 17.76 -2.64
N CYS A 143 -0.17 16.48 -3.00
CA CYS A 143 -0.04 16.01 -4.39
C CYS A 143 1.22 16.52 -5.10
N THR A 144 2.37 16.49 -4.41
CA THR A 144 3.69 16.77 -4.99
C THR A 144 4.18 15.59 -5.83
N TYR A 145 4.82 15.87 -6.97
CA TYR A 145 5.52 14.87 -7.78
C TYR A 145 6.98 14.74 -7.32
N PHE A 146 7.39 13.54 -6.92
CA PHE A 146 8.79 13.20 -6.72
C PHE A 146 9.39 12.70 -8.03
N VAL A 147 10.36 13.44 -8.56
CA VAL A 147 10.96 13.19 -9.88
C VAL A 147 12.47 12.98 -9.80
N ASN A 148 13.02 12.24 -10.76
CA ASN A 148 14.46 12.07 -10.85
C ASN A 148 15.20 13.39 -11.14
N PRO A 149 16.49 13.49 -10.78
CA PRO A 149 17.32 14.60 -11.20
C PRO A 149 17.29 14.77 -12.72
N GLY A 150 17.05 16.01 -13.17
CA GLY A 150 16.98 16.33 -14.60
C GLY A 150 15.68 15.91 -15.30
N TYR A 151 14.65 15.44 -14.59
CA TYR A 151 13.36 15.11 -15.19
C TYR A 151 12.87 16.21 -16.17
N PRO A 152 12.39 15.86 -17.38
CA PRO A 152 11.95 14.53 -17.84
C PRO A 152 13.02 13.63 -18.46
N THR A 153 14.30 14.04 -18.47
CA THR A 153 15.36 13.17 -19.02
C THR A 153 15.60 11.99 -18.09
N ALA A 154 15.94 10.83 -18.66
CA ALA A 154 16.33 9.66 -17.87
C ALA A 154 17.58 9.96 -17.02
N TYR A 155 17.66 9.32 -15.87
CA TYR A 155 18.73 9.42 -14.90
C TYR A 155 19.62 8.16 -14.95
N ASP A 156 20.92 8.35 -15.13
CA ASP A 156 21.91 7.26 -15.17
C ASP A 156 22.93 7.32 -14.04
N GLY A 157 22.76 8.25 -13.09
CA GLY A 157 23.66 8.37 -11.96
C GLY A 157 23.50 7.21 -10.96
N THR A 158 24.50 7.04 -10.11
CA THR A 158 24.46 6.16 -8.93
C THR A 158 24.44 7.02 -7.66
N GLY A 159 23.91 6.46 -6.57
CA GLY A 159 23.78 7.15 -5.29
C GLY A 159 22.38 7.06 -4.70
N SER A 160 22.12 7.90 -3.71
CA SER A 160 20.86 7.94 -2.96
C SER A 160 20.13 9.26 -3.23
N CYS A 161 18.89 9.16 -3.71
CA CYS A 161 17.99 10.27 -3.93
C CYS A 161 16.85 10.22 -2.92
N GLN A 162 16.79 11.20 -2.01
CA GLN A 162 15.80 11.22 -0.94
C GLN A 162 14.84 12.40 -1.07
N LEU A 163 13.56 12.16 -0.79
CA LEU A 163 12.55 13.21 -0.59
C LEU A 163 11.94 13.03 0.79
N THR A 164 11.98 14.08 1.61
CA THR A 164 11.31 14.09 2.91
C THR A 164 9.91 14.69 2.78
N ILE A 165 8.90 13.98 3.26
CA ILE A 165 7.51 14.41 3.23
C ILE A 165 7.07 14.77 4.64
N GLN A 166 6.53 15.98 4.78
CA GLN A 166 5.90 16.48 5.99
C GLN A 166 4.40 16.59 5.80
N LYS A 167 3.65 16.44 6.89
CA LYS A 167 2.20 16.61 6.86
C LYS A 167 1.85 18.05 6.51
N ALA A 168 0.96 18.23 5.54
CA ALA A 168 0.34 19.51 5.22
C ALA A 168 -0.56 19.99 6.38
N HIS A 169 -1.12 19.05 7.15
CA HIS A 169 -2.07 19.30 8.21
C HIS A 169 -2.01 18.18 9.27
N PRO A 170 -2.28 18.46 10.56
CA PRO A 170 -2.29 17.43 11.62
C PRO A 170 -3.27 16.27 11.38
N ASP A 171 -4.35 16.51 10.64
CA ASP A 171 -5.37 15.51 10.27
C ASP A 171 -4.93 14.59 9.11
N VAL A 172 -3.71 14.72 8.59
CA VAL A 172 -3.19 13.77 7.59
C VAL A 172 -2.81 12.45 8.30
N CYS A 173 -3.43 11.37 7.86
CA CYS A 173 -3.18 10.02 8.39
C CYS A 173 -2.36 9.15 7.44
N GLN A 174 -2.39 9.42 6.14
CA GLN A 174 -1.82 8.51 5.15
C GLN A 174 -1.32 9.28 3.92
N TYR A 175 -0.30 8.75 3.26
CA TYR A 175 0.17 9.19 1.96
C TYR A 175 -0.19 8.13 0.92
N ARG A 176 -0.77 8.55 -0.20
CA ARG A 176 -0.88 7.72 -1.40
C ARG A 176 0.20 8.14 -2.37
N ILE A 177 0.99 7.19 -2.80
CA ILE A 177 2.06 7.34 -3.77
C ILE A 177 1.61 6.62 -5.03
N ASP A 178 1.29 7.36 -6.09
CA ASP A 178 0.96 6.81 -7.40
C ASP A 178 2.23 6.84 -8.28
N PHE A 179 2.54 5.71 -8.94
CA PHE A 179 3.71 5.57 -9.79
C PHE A 179 3.38 5.89 -11.25
N ASP A 180 3.20 7.19 -11.56
CA ASP A 180 2.91 7.65 -12.93
C ASP A 180 4.00 7.19 -13.91
N GLN A 181 5.26 7.31 -13.48
CA GLN A 181 6.42 6.69 -14.12
C GLN A 181 7.33 6.11 -13.04
N PHE A 182 7.75 4.87 -13.21
CA PHE A 182 8.64 4.14 -12.32
C PHE A 182 9.35 3.06 -13.13
N THR A 183 10.58 3.32 -13.49
CA THR A 183 11.47 2.39 -14.18
C THR A 183 12.84 2.50 -13.54
N LEU A 184 13.18 1.50 -12.73
CA LEU A 184 14.49 1.27 -12.16
C LEU A 184 15.09 -0.01 -12.74
N ALA A 185 16.38 -0.26 -12.52
CA ALA A 185 16.95 -1.56 -12.82
C ALA A 185 16.16 -2.66 -12.06
N GLY A 186 15.87 -3.76 -12.76
CA GLY A 186 15.18 -4.90 -12.17
C GLY A 186 16.02 -5.63 -11.11
N PRO A 187 15.42 -6.62 -10.44
CA PRO A 187 16.17 -7.46 -9.52
C PRO A 187 17.22 -8.31 -10.26
N GLU A 188 18.17 -8.86 -9.51
CA GLU A 188 19.10 -9.84 -10.07
C GLU A 188 18.38 -11.17 -10.39
N PRO A 189 18.82 -11.94 -11.41
CA PRO A 189 18.01 -13.03 -11.97
C PRO A 189 18.08 -14.38 -11.22
N VAL A 190 18.90 -14.50 -10.17
CA VAL A 190 19.12 -15.75 -9.43
C VAL A 190 18.14 -15.90 -8.26
N ASN A 191 18.02 -14.88 -7.41
CA ASN A 191 17.14 -14.84 -6.24
C ASN A 191 16.22 -13.62 -6.26
N ASN A 192 15.99 -13.01 -7.43
CA ASN A 192 15.09 -11.89 -7.64
C ASN A 192 15.18 -10.76 -6.58
N VAL A 193 16.38 -10.51 -6.05
CA VAL A 193 16.63 -9.44 -5.08
C VAL A 193 16.98 -8.14 -5.79
N CYS A 194 16.38 -7.04 -5.35
CA CYS A 194 16.69 -5.69 -5.83
C CYS A 194 18.06 -5.20 -5.31
N ASN A 195 19.19 -5.73 -5.79
CA ASN A 195 20.51 -5.37 -5.25
C ASN A 195 21.07 -4.06 -5.81
N ASN A 196 20.74 -3.71 -7.06
CA ASN A 196 21.30 -2.54 -7.74
C ASN A 196 20.49 -1.27 -7.41
N ASP A 197 19.23 -1.27 -7.84
CA ASP A 197 18.33 -0.15 -7.62
C ASP A 197 17.22 -0.57 -6.65
N GLN A 198 16.82 0.34 -5.77
CA GLN A 198 15.75 0.13 -4.80
C GLN A 198 14.97 1.42 -4.57
N PHE A 199 13.65 1.31 -4.48
CA PHE A 199 12.80 2.30 -3.85
C PHE A 199 12.41 1.82 -2.46
N ILE A 200 12.68 2.66 -1.46
CA ILE A 200 12.51 2.37 -0.04
C ILE A 200 11.72 3.52 0.58
N VAL A 201 10.79 3.18 1.47
CA VAL A 201 10.05 4.15 2.29
C VAL A 201 10.39 3.93 3.75
N SER A 202 10.72 5.01 4.45
CA SER A 202 11.03 5.00 5.88
C SER A 202 10.22 6.04 6.65
N GLY A 203 9.96 5.80 7.94
CA GLY A 203 9.20 6.72 8.81
C GLY A 203 7.69 6.50 8.79
N GLY A 204 7.19 5.54 8.02
CA GLY A 204 5.79 5.09 8.01
C GLY A 204 5.64 3.65 8.51
N ASN A 205 4.60 2.95 8.05
CA ASN A 205 4.47 1.51 8.25
C ASN A 205 5.61 0.75 7.54
N PRO A 206 6.01 -0.43 8.02
CA PRO A 206 6.97 -1.27 7.31
C PRO A 206 6.43 -1.62 5.91
N VAL A 207 7.23 -1.35 4.89
CA VAL A 207 6.93 -1.71 3.49
C VAL A 207 8.18 -2.32 2.85
N PRO A 208 8.03 -3.32 1.98
CA PRO A 208 9.16 -3.90 1.28
C PRO A 208 9.76 -2.91 0.29
N GLY A 209 11.07 -3.00 0.09
CA GLY A 209 11.75 -2.31 -1.00
C GLY A 209 11.36 -2.92 -2.35
N ILE A 210 11.21 -2.07 -3.36
CA ILE A 210 10.84 -2.52 -4.72
C ILE A 210 11.80 -1.97 -5.77
N CYS A 211 11.88 -2.64 -6.92
CA CYS A 211 12.68 -2.21 -8.08
C CYS A 211 12.00 -2.62 -9.39
N GLY A 212 12.68 -2.42 -10.51
CA GLY A 212 12.16 -2.72 -11.84
C GLY A 212 11.04 -1.79 -12.31
N MET A 213 10.04 -2.33 -13.02
CA MET A 213 8.98 -1.55 -13.66
C MET A 213 7.68 -1.59 -12.86
N ASN A 214 7.19 -0.41 -12.44
CA ASN A 214 6.00 -0.31 -11.60
C ASN A 214 5.02 0.78 -12.07
N ASN A 215 5.07 1.16 -13.35
CA ASN A 215 4.15 2.16 -13.93
C ASN A 215 2.68 1.80 -13.65
N GLY A 216 1.92 2.75 -13.13
CA GLY A 216 0.50 2.59 -12.83
C GLY A 216 0.19 1.82 -11.53
N ASN A 217 1.20 1.33 -10.81
CA ASN A 217 1.01 0.81 -9.45
C ASN A 217 0.97 1.97 -8.44
N HIS A 218 0.68 1.64 -7.18
CA HIS A 218 0.62 2.61 -6.09
C HIS A 218 0.96 1.98 -4.74
N MET A 219 1.24 2.84 -3.76
CA MET A 219 1.45 2.48 -2.36
C MET A 219 0.68 3.42 -1.44
N TYR A 220 0.20 2.86 -0.33
CA TYR A 220 -0.36 3.60 0.80
C TYR A 220 0.60 3.50 1.99
N ILE A 221 1.01 4.65 2.52
CA ILE A 221 1.99 4.77 3.59
C ILE A 221 1.36 5.52 4.76
N ASP A 222 1.39 4.95 5.95
CA ASP A 222 0.86 5.59 7.15
C ASP A 222 1.75 6.77 7.57
N ALA A 223 1.12 7.90 7.88
CA ALA A 223 1.81 9.14 8.22
C ALA A 223 2.13 9.25 9.73
N GLY A 224 1.88 8.19 10.50
CA GLY A 224 2.05 8.15 11.96
C GLY A 224 1.13 9.09 12.74
N THR A 225 1.21 9.05 14.08
CA THR A 225 0.39 9.89 14.98
C THR A 225 1.07 11.23 15.33
N GLY A 226 0.34 12.34 15.28
CA GLY A 226 0.89 13.68 15.55
C GLY A 226 1.40 14.40 14.30
N VAL A 227 2.12 15.52 14.51
CA VAL A 227 2.50 16.47 13.45
C VAL A 227 3.92 16.30 12.92
N ASN A 228 4.83 15.73 13.73
CA ASN A 228 6.26 15.63 13.43
C ASN A 228 6.70 14.18 13.17
N ASN A 229 6.09 13.52 12.20
CA ASN A 229 6.53 12.21 11.69
C ASN A 229 6.84 12.33 10.20
N PRO A 230 8.05 12.78 9.83
CA PRO A 230 8.43 12.84 8.44
C PRO A 230 8.53 11.42 7.86
N VAL A 231 7.98 11.24 6.66
CA VAL A 231 8.17 10.04 5.86
C VAL A 231 9.20 10.36 4.79
N THR A 232 10.22 9.52 4.64
CA THR A 232 11.26 9.71 3.63
C THR A 232 11.12 8.66 2.54
N LEU A 233 11.02 9.12 1.30
CA LEU A 233 11.10 8.31 0.10
C LEU A 233 12.53 8.30 -0.39
N THR A 234 13.10 7.11 -0.60
CA THR A 234 14.49 6.96 -1.02
C THR A 234 14.57 6.11 -2.27
N VAL A 235 15.16 6.63 -3.33
CA VAL A 235 15.60 5.85 -4.50
C VAL A 235 17.10 5.66 -4.37
N VAL A 236 17.54 4.44 -4.11
CA VAL A 236 18.94 4.02 -4.17
C VAL A 236 19.21 3.50 -5.58
N THR A 237 20.31 3.94 -6.18
CA THR A 237 20.72 3.56 -7.53
C THR A 237 22.16 3.12 -7.53
N SER A 238 22.45 1.98 -8.14
CA SER A 238 23.81 1.45 -8.26
C SER A 238 23.94 0.52 -9.45
N GLY A 239 25.13 -0.04 -9.67
CA GLY A 239 25.39 -0.96 -10.78
C GLY A 239 25.66 -0.26 -12.12
N PRO A 240 25.47 -0.94 -13.25
CA PRO A 240 25.81 -0.45 -14.58
C PRO A 240 24.87 0.68 -15.07
N THR A 241 25.21 1.25 -16.23
CA THR A 241 24.37 2.22 -16.92
C THR A 241 22.96 1.65 -17.18
N PHE A 242 21.95 2.39 -16.76
CA PHE A 242 20.54 2.09 -16.94
C PHE A 242 19.74 3.40 -17.00
N ALA A 243 18.85 3.51 -17.99
CA ALA A 243 18.00 4.69 -18.17
C ALA A 243 16.86 4.69 -17.14
N ARG A 244 17.15 5.14 -15.91
CA ARG A 244 16.17 5.21 -14.82
C ARG A 244 15.23 6.39 -15.05
N ASN A 245 13.96 6.22 -14.73
CA ASN A 245 13.01 7.32 -14.77
C ASN A 245 11.96 7.12 -13.68
N TRP A 246 11.72 8.15 -12.88
CA TRP A 246 10.62 8.13 -11.93
C TRP A 246 9.92 9.47 -11.84
N LYS A 247 8.60 9.38 -11.77
CA LYS A 247 7.66 10.44 -11.44
C LYS A 247 6.58 9.81 -10.59
N MET A 248 6.65 10.07 -9.29
CA MET A 248 5.72 9.51 -8.30
C MET A 248 4.88 10.63 -7.71
N LYS A 249 3.56 10.53 -7.80
CA LYS A 249 2.65 11.53 -7.26
C LYS A 249 2.29 11.20 -5.82
N ILE A 250 2.56 12.12 -4.89
CA ILE A 250 2.37 11.92 -3.45
C ILE A 250 1.23 12.79 -2.96
N CYS A 251 0.06 12.18 -2.77
CA CYS A 251 -1.11 12.85 -2.21
C CYS A 251 -1.30 12.48 -0.73
N GLN A 252 -1.63 13.47 0.08
CA GLN A 252 -1.88 13.34 1.51
C GLN A 252 -3.38 13.12 1.74
N ILE A 253 -3.70 12.13 2.56
CA ILE A 253 -5.07 11.67 2.84
C ILE A 253 -5.44 12.05 4.27
N PRO A 254 -6.46 12.92 4.44
CA PRO A 254 -7.03 13.20 5.76
C PRO A 254 -7.64 11.97 6.43
N CYS A 255 -7.55 11.88 7.75
CA CYS A 255 -8.01 10.73 8.54
C CYS A 255 -9.50 10.42 8.34
N SER A 256 -10.32 11.45 8.10
CA SER A 256 -11.77 11.34 7.90
C SER A 256 -12.19 10.95 6.46
N SER A 257 -11.23 10.76 5.56
CA SER A 257 -11.51 10.46 4.15
C SER A 257 -12.06 9.06 3.95
N ASN A 258 -13.11 8.93 3.13
CA ASN A 258 -13.69 7.64 2.74
C ASN A 258 -12.84 6.83 1.74
N TYR A 259 -11.78 7.43 1.20
CA TYR A 259 -10.81 6.82 0.29
C TYR A 259 -9.46 6.52 0.97
N ARG A 260 -9.39 6.66 2.30
CA ARG A 260 -8.26 6.19 3.11
C ARG A 260 -8.22 4.66 3.06
N ALA A 261 -7.03 4.10 2.85
CA ALA A 261 -6.86 2.66 2.92
C ALA A 261 -7.02 2.15 4.36
N GLU A 262 -7.43 0.90 4.49
CA GLU A 262 -7.45 0.22 5.78
C GLU A 262 -6.02 -0.02 6.28
N GLU A 263 -5.86 -0.14 7.61
CA GLU A 263 -4.56 -0.39 8.22
C GLU A 263 -3.96 -1.72 7.72
N GLY A 264 -2.65 -1.68 7.45
CA GLY A 264 -1.91 -2.83 6.91
C GLY A 264 -2.18 -3.13 5.43
N CYS A 265 -2.85 -2.25 4.68
CA CYS A 265 -3.03 -2.38 3.24
C CYS A 265 -2.02 -1.50 2.50
N LEU A 266 -1.02 -2.10 1.84
CA LEU A 266 -0.03 -1.37 1.05
C LEU A 266 -0.60 -0.97 -0.31
N GLN A 267 -1.34 -1.87 -0.94
CA GLN A 267 -2.14 -1.55 -2.12
C GLN A 267 -3.62 -1.53 -1.71
N TYR A 268 -4.34 -0.50 -2.12
CA TYR A 268 -5.78 -0.38 -1.85
C TYR A 268 -6.54 -0.06 -3.11
N TYR A 269 -7.55 -0.88 -3.40
CA TYR A 269 -8.39 -0.79 -4.59
C TYR A 269 -9.83 -0.51 -4.19
N THR A 270 -10.57 0.11 -5.09
CA THR A 270 -11.97 0.49 -4.88
C THR A 270 -12.81 0.13 -6.10
N GLY A 271 -14.14 0.15 -5.96
CA GLY A 271 -15.03 -0.25 -7.04
C GLY A 271 -15.33 -1.75 -7.02
N VAL A 272 -16.37 -2.11 -7.77
CA VAL A 272 -16.91 -3.48 -7.83
C VAL A 272 -15.97 -4.42 -8.59
N SER A 273 -15.15 -3.91 -9.49
CA SER A 273 -14.16 -4.68 -10.23
C SER A 273 -12.88 -3.89 -10.45
N GLY A 274 -11.78 -4.59 -10.65
CA GLY A 274 -10.49 -3.97 -10.93
C GLY A 274 -9.40 -5.01 -11.11
N GLN A 275 -8.15 -4.57 -11.08
CA GLN A 275 -6.99 -5.41 -11.30
C GLN A 275 -5.94 -5.16 -10.22
N ILE A 276 -5.40 -6.23 -9.67
CA ILE A 276 -4.34 -6.25 -8.66
C ILE A 276 -3.10 -6.84 -9.32
N LYS A 277 -1.96 -6.17 -9.19
CA LYS A 277 -0.67 -6.66 -9.69
C LYS A 277 0.35 -6.66 -8.57
N SER A 278 1.21 -7.68 -8.55
CA SER A 278 2.42 -7.61 -7.74
C SER A 278 3.35 -6.52 -8.27
N PHE A 279 4.22 -5.99 -7.41
CA PHE A 279 5.29 -5.11 -7.86
C PHE A 279 6.22 -5.84 -8.85
N ASN A 280 6.75 -5.09 -9.81
CA ASN A 280 7.56 -5.57 -10.93
C ASN A 280 6.91 -6.64 -11.83
N PHE A 281 5.59 -6.80 -11.77
CA PHE A 281 4.89 -7.73 -12.66
C PHE A 281 4.92 -7.22 -14.12
N ASP A 282 5.56 -8.01 -14.99
CA ASP A 282 5.45 -7.94 -16.44
C ASP A 282 5.53 -9.37 -16.99
N PRO A 283 4.53 -9.86 -17.75
CA PRO A 283 4.54 -11.22 -18.27
C PRO A 283 5.72 -11.49 -19.23
N THR A 284 6.30 -10.44 -19.83
CA THR A 284 7.39 -10.59 -20.81
C THR A 284 8.76 -10.59 -20.15
N GLY A 285 9.11 -9.53 -19.43
CA GLY A 285 10.45 -9.30 -18.88
C GLY A 285 10.50 -9.17 -17.37
N GLY A 286 9.36 -9.18 -16.68
CA GLY A 286 9.30 -9.02 -15.22
C GLY A 286 9.91 -10.20 -14.48
N LEU A 287 10.21 -9.99 -13.21
CA LEU A 287 10.57 -11.02 -12.25
C LEU A 287 9.82 -10.73 -10.95
N GLN A 288 9.26 -11.77 -10.35
CA GLN A 288 8.69 -11.67 -9.01
C GLN A 288 9.75 -11.15 -8.06
N LEU A 289 9.47 -10.08 -7.32
CA LEU A 289 10.42 -9.58 -6.34
C LEU A 289 10.45 -10.50 -5.12
N SER A 290 11.64 -10.76 -4.60
CA SER A 290 11.86 -11.49 -3.34
C SER A 290 11.77 -10.56 -2.12
N ASN A 291 11.69 -11.15 -0.93
CA ASN A 291 11.53 -10.45 0.36
C ASN A 291 10.31 -9.52 0.42
N GLN A 292 9.19 -9.93 -0.16
CA GLN A 292 7.96 -9.16 -0.14
C GLN A 292 7.01 -9.72 0.92
N ASP A 293 6.51 -8.86 1.79
CA ASP A 293 5.41 -9.19 2.70
C ASP A 293 4.48 -7.97 2.79
N TYR A 294 3.35 -8.05 2.10
CA TYR A 294 2.39 -6.96 2.08
C TYR A 294 0.97 -7.45 1.77
N SER A 295 -0.01 -6.61 2.06
CA SER A 295 -1.40 -6.86 1.66
C SER A 295 -1.87 -5.93 0.56
N ALA A 296 -2.56 -6.49 -0.42
CA ALA A 296 -3.41 -5.80 -1.37
C ALA A 296 -4.88 -5.95 -0.94
N CYS A 297 -5.57 -4.84 -0.73
CA CYS A 297 -6.92 -4.81 -0.18
C CYS A 297 -7.91 -4.20 -1.17
N VAL A 298 -9.15 -4.70 -1.13
CA VAL A 298 -10.25 -4.17 -1.95
C VAL A 298 -11.33 -3.64 -1.01
N ARG A 299 -11.69 -2.36 -1.16
CA ARG A 299 -12.80 -1.76 -0.41
C ARG A 299 -14.09 -2.50 -0.74
N ILE A 300 -14.78 -2.97 0.30
CA ILE A 300 -16.09 -3.62 0.13
C ILE A 300 -17.11 -2.55 -0.29
N GLU A 301 -17.75 -2.76 -1.44
CA GLU A 301 -18.85 -1.90 -1.87
C GLU A 301 -20.17 -2.31 -1.19
N ARG A 302 -21.08 -1.35 -1.05
CA ARG A 302 -22.38 -1.61 -0.41
C ARG A 302 -23.11 -2.75 -1.16
N ASN A 303 -23.69 -3.68 -0.38
CA ASN A 303 -24.42 -4.86 -0.87
C ASN A 303 -23.55 -5.93 -1.56
N PHE A 304 -22.22 -5.91 -1.36
CA PHE A 304 -21.34 -6.98 -1.79
C PHE A 304 -20.85 -7.82 -0.60
N CYS A 305 -20.87 -9.15 -0.76
CA CYS A 305 -20.55 -10.09 0.31
C CYS A 305 -19.47 -11.12 -0.03
N GLY A 306 -19.11 -11.25 -1.30
CA GLY A 306 -17.97 -12.06 -1.72
C GLY A 306 -17.14 -11.34 -2.77
N ILE A 307 -16.04 -11.96 -3.15
CA ILE A 307 -15.15 -11.49 -4.20
C ILE A 307 -14.66 -12.68 -5.00
N GLN A 308 -14.61 -12.52 -6.32
CA GLN A 308 -14.00 -13.48 -7.23
C GLN A 308 -12.72 -12.89 -7.80
N TYR A 309 -11.73 -13.75 -8.00
CA TYR A 309 -10.46 -13.44 -8.63
C TYR A 309 -10.28 -14.34 -9.85
N THR A 310 -9.74 -13.77 -10.92
CA THR A 310 -9.31 -14.49 -12.12
C THR A 310 -7.93 -14.00 -12.48
N ALA A 311 -7.07 -14.89 -12.97
CA ALA A 311 -5.81 -14.45 -13.57
C ALA A 311 -6.10 -13.52 -14.75
N CYS A 312 -5.29 -12.46 -14.90
CA CYS A 312 -5.39 -11.57 -16.04
C CYS A 312 -5.21 -12.33 -17.36
N ALA A 313 -5.81 -11.81 -18.43
CA ALA A 313 -5.56 -12.33 -19.75
C ALA A 313 -4.08 -12.09 -20.12
N ASP A 314 -3.40 -13.15 -20.51
CA ASP A 314 -2.04 -13.14 -20.99
C ASP A 314 -1.88 -14.30 -21.98
N ASN A 315 -1.46 -13.96 -23.20
CA ASN A 315 -1.32 -14.90 -24.32
C ASN A 315 0.17 -15.13 -24.67
N MET A 316 1.07 -14.91 -23.72
CA MET A 316 2.51 -15.12 -23.90
C MET A 316 2.86 -16.61 -24.02
N GLY A 317 2.89 -17.11 -25.25
CA GLY A 317 3.29 -18.49 -25.55
C GLY A 317 2.17 -19.51 -25.32
N ASN A 318 2.55 -20.75 -24.96
CA ASN A 318 1.60 -21.86 -24.82
C ASN A 318 0.92 -21.94 -23.45
N ARG A 319 1.27 -21.02 -22.53
CA ARG A 319 0.67 -20.89 -21.21
C ARG A 319 0.59 -19.41 -20.83
N THR A 320 -0.23 -19.12 -19.85
CA THR A 320 -0.30 -17.81 -19.19
C THR A 320 0.83 -17.62 -18.18
N HIS A 321 1.37 -16.40 -18.11
CA HIS A 321 2.30 -15.93 -17.06
C HIS A 321 1.61 -14.97 -16.08
N ALA A 322 0.29 -14.82 -16.16
CA ALA A 322 -0.48 -13.93 -15.30
C ALA A 322 -0.47 -14.33 -13.82
N PHE A 323 -0.09 -15.56 -13.49
CA PHE A 323 0.16 -15.99 -12.11
C PHE A 323 1.27 -17.02 -12.09
N THR A 324 2.44 -16.63 -11.62
CA THR A 324 3.61 -17.49 -11.44
C THR A 324 4.35 -17.03 -10.20
N MET A 325 4.10 -17.74 -9.10
CA MET A 325 4.66 -17.45 -7.78
C MET A 325 5.75 -18.42 -7.37
N SER A 326 5.65 -19.69 -7.79
CA SER A 326 6.60 -20.74 -7.39
C SER A 326 6.72 -21.82 -8.47
N GLY A 327 7.74 -22.63 -8.34
CA GLY A 327 8.13 -23.70 -9.24
C GLY A 327 8.95 -23.21 -10.43
N ASN A 328 9.35 -24.16 -11.27
CA ASN A 328 10.05 -23.87 -12.50
C ASN A 328 9.03 -23.48 -13.58
N THR A 329 9.04 -22.20 -13.93
CA THR A 329 8.14 -21.60 -14.92
C THR A 329 8.91 -21.17 -16.18
N MET A 330 10.18 -21.58 -16.34
CA MET A 330 10.96 -21.32 -17.55
C MET A 330 10.47 -22.13 -18.76
N SER A 331 9.76 -23.24 -18.52
CA SER A 331 9.18 -24.05 -19.59
C SER A 331 7.89 -23.43 -20.16
N GLN A 332 7.56 -23.79 -21.40
CA GLN A 332 6.30 -23.42 -22.04
C GLN A 332 5.10 -24.28 -21.60
N ASN A 333 5.32 -25.29 -20.75
CA ASN A 333 4.24 -26.12 -20.20
C ASN A 333 3.65 -25.48 -18.94
N PRO A 334 2.33 -25.58 -18.70
CA PRO A 334 1.71 -25.10 -17.47
C PRO A 334 2.37 -25.73 -16.24
N THR A 335 2.82 -24.88 -15.32
CA THR A 335 3.33 -25.32 -14.02
C THR A 335 2.16 -25.44 -13.05
N THR A 336 2.04 -26.59 -12.38
CA THR A 336 0.92 -26.92 -11.51
C THR A 336 0.76 -25.89 -10.39
N SER A 337 -0.48 -25.54 -10.08
CA SER A 337 -0.85 -24.82 -8.85
C SER A 337 -0.66 -25.72 -7.64
N MET A 338 -0.26 -25.13 -6.53
CA MET A 338 -0.17 -25.80 -5.24
C MET A 338 -0.95 -24.97 -4.21
N ILE A 339 -1.43 -25.64 -3.17
CA ILE A 339 -2.28 -25.02 -2.14
C ILE A 339 -1.76 -25.30 -0.74
N GLY A 340 -1.78 -24.27 0.11
CA GLY A 340 -1.60 -24.42 1.54
C GLY A 340 -2.90 -24.82 2.23
N GLY A 341 -2.81 -25.70 3.23
CA GLY A 341 -3.92 -26.16 4.05
C GLY A 341 -3.47 -27.01 5.23
N LEU A 342 -4.39 -27.76 5.85
CA LEU A 342 -4.09 -28.68 6.94
C LEU A 342 -3.32 -29.91 6.42
N GLY A 343 -2.02 -30.01 6.67
CA GLY A 343 -1.15 -31.13 6.25
C GLY A 343 0.29 -30.69 5.93
N PRO A 344 1.18 -31.59 5.44
CA PRO A 344 2.57 -31.26 5.14
C PRO A 344 2.66 -30.27 3.95
N THR A 345 2.82 -29.01 4.34
CA THR A 345 3.29 -27.78 3.65
C THR A 345 3.58 -27.86 2.15
N ALA A 346 2.56 -27.65 1.33
CA ALA A 346 2.74 -27.00 0.03
C ALA A 346 2.72 -25.48 0.23
N CYS A 347 3.46 -24.73 -0.60
CA CYS A 347 3.60 -23.27 -0.54
C CYS A 347 4.36 -22.72 0.69
N SER A 348 5.59 -23.18 0.91
CA SER A 348 6.44 -22.74 2.04
C SER A 348 7.31 -21.52 1.76
N GLY A 349 7.71 -21.27 0.51
CA GLY A 349 8.46 -20.09 0.11
C GLY A 349 7.50 -19.00 -0.33
N ASP A 350 7.14 -19.00 -1.61
CA ASP A 350 6.33 -17.95 -2.18
C ASP A 350 4.85 -18.30 -2.31
N TRP A 351 3.95 -17.37 -2.01
CA TRP A 351 2.52 -17.59 -2.08
C TRP A 351 1.70 -16.31 -1.99
N VAL A 352 0.43 -16.44 -2.36
CA VAL A 352 -0.61 -15.48 -2.00
C VAL A 352 -1.63 -16.13 -1.07
N ILE A 353 -2.10 -15.39 -0.06
CA ILE A 353 -3.28 -15.77 0.72
C ILE A 353 -4.49 -15.07 0.15
N ILE A 354 -5.52 -15.87 -0.15
CA ILE A 354 -6.90 -15.41 -0.31
C ILE A 354 -7.68 -16.16 0.76
N PRO A 355 -8.14 -15.49 1.84
CA PRO A 355 -8.73 -16.19 2.98
C PRO A 355 -9.93 -17.03 2.56
N CYS A 356 -9.89 -18.32 2.92
CA CYS A 356 -10.92 -19.29 2.54
C CYS A 356 -11.21 -19.34 1.04
N ALA A 357 -10.14 -19.44 0.24
CA ALA A 357 -10.26 -19.53 -1.20
C ALA A 357 -10.86 -20.86 -1.65
N MET A 358 -11.72 -20.79 -2.67
CA MET A 358 -12.25 -21.96 -3.35
C MET A 358 -12.62 -21.66 -4.80
N ASN A 359 -12.51 -22.65 -5.69
CA ASN A 359 -12.90 -22.50 -7.09
C ASN A 359 -14.42 -22.28 -7.22
N VAL A 360 -14.81 -21.43 -8.16
CA VAL A 360 -16.21 -21.28 -8.58
C VAL A 360 -16.65 -22.53 -9.33
N GLY A 361 -17.89 -22.98 -9.11
CA GLY A 361 -18.47 -24.11 -9.85
C GLY A 361 -18.05 -25.49 -9.36
N ARG A 362 -17.46 -25.60 -8.16
CA ARG A 362 -17.20 -26.90 -7.53
C ARG A 362 -18.48 -27.69 -7.32
N SER A 363 -18.38 -29.01 -7.46
CA SER A 363 -19.50 -29.91 -7.22
C SER A 363 -19.95 -29.82 -5.75
N PRO A 364 -21.26 -29.79 -5.44
CA PRO A 364 -21.77 -29.87 -4.08
C PRO A 364 -21.34 -31.15 -3.33
N SER A 365 -20.96 -32.20 -4.07
CA SER A 365 -20.47 -33.46 -3.52
C SER A 365 -18.97 -33.46 -3.22
N SER A 366 -18.23 -32.43 -3.67
CA SER A 366 -16.81 -32.29 -3.36
C SER A 366 -16.64 -31.90 -1.89
N PRO A 367 -15.60 -32.41 -1.20
CA PRO A 367 -15.30 -31.95 0.16
C PRO A 367 -15.20 -30.42 0.18
N PRO A 368 -15.76 -29.74 1.20
CA PRO A 368 -15.58 -28.30 1.33
C PRO A 368 -14.08 -28.02 1.46
N VAL A 369 -13.59 -27.11 0.62
CA VAL A 369 -12.18 -26.68 0.66
C VAL A 369 -12.17 -25.19 0.95
N CYS A 370 -11.33 -24.82 1.90
CA CYS A 370 -11.10 -23.46 2.34
C CYS A 370 -9.57 -23.36 2.46
N VAL A 371 -8.89 -23.12 1.34
CA VAL A 371 -7.42 -23.06 1.33
C VAL A 371 -6.96 -21.70 1.85
N ASP A 372 -5.80 -21.68 2.49
CA ASP A 372 -5.20 -20.44 2.98
C ASP A 372 -4.30 -19.82 1.91
N ARG A 373 -3.37 -20.59 1.35
CA ARG A 373 -2.34 -20.16 0.41
C ARG A 373 -2.52 -20.77 -0.98
N ILE A 374 -2.18 -20.00 -2.00
CA ILE A 374 -2.10 -20.43 -3.39
C ILE A 374 -0.71 -20.07 -3.90
N CYS A 375 -0.02 -21.04 -4.50
CA CYS A 375 1.30 -20.86 -5.12
C CYS A 375 1.43 -21.72 -6.39
N GLY A 376 2.64 -21.79 -6.96
CA GLY A 376 2.91 -22.49 -8.22
C GLY A 376 2.78 -21.55 -9.44
N GLY A 377 2.64 -22.13 -10.62
CA GLY A 377 2.59 -21.38 -11.90
C GLY A 377 1.24 -21.34 -12.59
N THR A 378 0.17 -21.68 -11.87
CA THR A 378 -1.22 -21.61 -12.34
C THR A 378 -2.09 -21.04 -11.21
N PHE A 379 -3.03 -20.15 -11.52
CA PHE A 379 -3.96 -19.63 -10.50
C PHE A 379 -5.16 -20.56 -10.34
N ASN A 380 -5.19 -21.30 -9.22
CA ASN A 380 -6.25 -22.25 -8.90
C ASN A 380 -6.23 -22.55 -7.38
N SER A 381 -7.40 -22.75 -6.76
CA SER A 381 -7.50 -23.14 -5.33
C SER A 381 -7.43 -24.66 -5.11
N GLU A 382 -6.97 -25.43 -6.08
CA GLU A 382 -6.75 -26.87 -6.06
C GLU A 382 -5.42 -27.18 -6.77
N VAL A 383 -4.91 -28.41 -6.64
CA VAL A 383 -3.73 -28.84 -7.39
C VAL A 383 -4.14 -29.11 -8.83
N SER A 384 -3.74 -28.24 -9.75
CA SER A 384 -4.18 -28.27 -11.15
C SER A 384 -3.23 -27.53 -12.08
N THR A 385 -3.23 -27.89 -13.36
CA THR A 385 -2.55 -27.16 -14.45
C THR A 385 -3.49 -26.24 -15.21
N THR A 386 -4.77 -26.22 -14.86
CA THR A 386 -5.78 -25.37 -15.49
C THR A 386 -6.17 -24.23 -14.57
N GLN A 387 -6.20 -23.00 -15.08
CA GLN A 387 -6.68 -21.85 -14.33
C GLN A 387 -8.15 -22.00 -13.92
N ALA A 388 -8.49 -21.45 -12.76
CA ALA A 388 -9.88 -21.38 -12.29
C ALA A 388 -10.22 -19.98 -11.77
N THR A 389 -11.51 -19.66 -11.75
CA THR A 389 -12.00 -18.50 -10.99
C THR A 389 -12.04 -18.88 -9.52
N VAL A 390 -11.35 -18.13 -8.68
CA VAL A 390 -11.30 -18.36 -7.22
C VAL A 390 -12.22 -17.37 -6.53
N TYR A 391 -13.05 -17.83 -5.60
CA TYR A 391 -13.91 -16.97 -4.80
C TYR A 391 -13.56 -17.03 -3.31
N SER A 392 -13.87 -15.94 -2.61
CA SER A 392 -13.89 -15.85 -1.15
C SER A 392 -15.07 -15.02 -0.66
N THR A 393 -15.61 -15.36 0.50
CA THR A 393 -16.63 -14.59 1.24
C THR A 393 -16.09 -13.98 2.54
N VAL A 394 -14.80 -14.15 2.81
CA VAL A 394 -14.16 -13.63 4.02
C VAL A 394 -13.95 -12.13 3.87
N LYS A 395 -14.30 -11.38 4.92
CA LYS A 395 -14.17 -9.92 4.99
C LYS A 395 -13.16 -9.55 6.09
N PRO A 396 -12.36 -8.47 5.91
CA PRO A 396 -12.24 -7.64 4.72
C PRO A 396 -11.65 -8.39 3.50
N PHE A 397 -11.91 -7.92 2.28
CA PHE A 397 -11.31 -8.49 1.07
C PHE A 397 -9.83 -8.13 1.01
N ARG A 398 -8.99 -9.07 1.42
CA ARG A 398 -7.54 -8.88 1.57
C ARG A 398 -6.81 -10.04 0.91
N LEU A 399 -5.88 -9.72 0.02
CA LEU A 399 -4.90 -10.63 -0.55
C LEU A 399 -3.56 -10.34 0.10
N VAL A 400 -2.95 -11.34 0.73
CA VAL A 400 -1.59 -11.20 1.31
C VAL A 400 -0.59 -11.81 0.36
N VAL A 401 0.51 -11.12 0.11
CA VAL A 401 1.61 -11.58 -0.74
C VAL A 401 2.79 -11.84 0.16
N HIS A 402 3.38 -13.03 0.03
CA HIS A 402 4.61 -13.38 0.72
C HIS A 402 5.58 -14.02 -0.27
N THR A 403 6.81 -13.56 -0.26
CA THR A 403 7.91 -14.16 -1.01
C THR A 403 9.16 -14.20 -0.15
N ASP A 404 9.87 -15.32 -0.17
CA ASP A 404 11.11 -15.45 0.60
C ASP A 404 12.31 -14.86 -0.16
N ASN A 405 13.53 -15.27 0.15
CA ASN A 405 14.76 -14.79 -0.49
C ASN A 405 15.51 -15.86 -1.30
N VAL A 406 14.88 -17.02 -1.56
CA VAL A 406 15.50 -18.15 -2.23
C VAL A 406 14.64 -18.57 -3.42
N GLU A 407 15.12 -18.27 -4.62
CA GLU A 407 14.39 -18.61 -5.85
C GLU A 407 15.07 -19.80 -6.54
N ALA A 408 16.32 -19.64 -6.94
CA ALA A 408 17.09 -20.71 -7.55
C ALA A 408 17.42 -21.85 -6.54
N PRO A 409 17.44 -23.12 -7.00
CA PRO A 409 17.24 -23.56 -8.38
C PRO A 409 15.79 -23.96 -8.73
N ASN A 410 14.86 -23.85 -7.78
CA ASN A 410 13.54 -24.50 -7.89
C ASN A 410 12.43 -23.54 -8.34
N ASP A 411 12.46 -22.31 -7.84
CA ASP A 411 11.52 -21.24 -8.13
C ASP A 411 12.18 -20.31 -9.16
N ILE A 412 12.06 -20.66 -10.45
CA ILE A 412 12.77 -19.96 -11.53
C ILE A 412 11.81 -19.53 -12.63
N GLY A 413 12.00 -18.31 -13.14
CA GLY A 413 11.19 -17.74 -14.23
C GLY A 413 9.88 -17.07 -13.78
N ASN A 414 9.63 -17.01 -12.47
CA ASN A 414 8.41 -16.47 -11.89
C ASN A 414 8.27 -14.97 -12.15
N LYS A 415 7.07 -14.54 -12.55
CA LYS A 415 6.72 -13.17 -12.92
C LYS A 415 5.95 -12.42 -11.83
N GLY A 416 5.48 -13.14 -10.80
CA GLY A 416 4.52 -12.66 -9.82
C GLY A 416 3.10 -12.88 -10.31
N PHE A 417 2.20 -11.92 -10.07
CA PHE A 417 0.80 -12.07 -10.46
C PHE A 417 0.13 -10.79 -10.98
N CYS A 418 -0.89 -11.01 -11.80
CA CYS A 418 -1.93 -10.08 -12.16
C CYS A 418 -3.28 -10.80 -12.00
N LEU A 419 -4.14 -10.29 -11.13
CA LEU A 419 -5.46 -10.82 -10.87
C LEU A 419 -6.52 -9.75 -11.13
N ASN A 420 -7.52 -10.07 -11.94
CA ASN A 420 -8.76 -9.29 -11.99
C ASN A 420 -9.65 -9.70 -10.82
N TYR A 421 -10.27 -8.74 -10.15
CA TYR A 421 -11.29 -9.01 -9.14
C TYR A 421 -12.67 -8.52 -9.57
N VAL A 422 -13.71 -9.21 -9.11
CA VAL A 422 -15.11 -8.81 -9.22
C VAL A 422 -15.84 -9.15 -7.92
N GLN A 423 -16.35 -8.13 -7.24
CA GLN A 423 -17.16 -8.32 -6.03
C GLN A 423 -18.49 -8.97 -6.39
N GLN A 424 -18.93 -9.89 -5.54
CA GLN A 424 -20.17 -10.64 -5.69
C GLN A 424 -21.24 -10.05 -4.77
N PRO A 425 -22.45 -9.77 -5.28
CA PRO A 425 -23.53 -9.22 -4.48
C PRO A 425 -23.90 -10.17 -3.36
N CYS A 426 -24.36 -9.62 -2.23
CA CYS A 426 -24.92 -10.41 -1.16
C CYS A 426 -26.11 -11.22 -1.67
N THR A 427 -26.11 -12.52 -1.40
CA THR A 427 -27.25 -13.37 -1.72
C THR A 427 -27.83 -13.94 -0.42
N ASN A 428 -29.14 -14.18 -0.41
CA ASN A 428 -29.80 -14.85 0.73
C ASN A 428 -29.59 -16.37 0.73
N LYS A 429 -28.85 -16.90 -0.25
CA LYS A 429 -28.51 -18.31 -0.34
C LYS A 429 -27.16 -18.48 0.33
N LEU A 430 -27.17 -18.95 1.58
CA LEU A 430 -25.99 -19.49 2.22
C LEU A 430 -25.67 -20.78 1.47
N ASN A 431 -24.64 -20.76 0.62
CA ASN A 431 -24.11 -21.97 -0.01
C ASN A 431 -23.12 -22.65 0.93
#